data_AF-A0A2H0RSG4-F1
#
_entry.id   AF-A0A2H0RSG4-F1
#
_cell.length_a   1.000
_cell.length_b   1.000
_cell.length_c   1.000
_cell.angle_alpha   90.00
_cell.angle_beta   90.00
_cell.angle_gamma   90.00
#
_symmetry.space_group_name_H-M   'P 1'
#
loop_
_entity.id
_entity.type
_entity.pdbx_description
1 polymer ?
#
loop_
_entity_poly.entity_id
_entity_poly.type
_entity_poly.pdbx_seq_one_letter_code
_entity_poly.pdbx_strand_id
1 'polypeptide(L)'
;MSEDTLLHIQELIESAESSLRTAQALLRSITGVTDTSLERHSERAGAMHVSSSVSGKVVEGIFDGQNMVDANGQTYPVPANYASKSKLVEGDGMKLTITDEGKFIYKQIAPVKRHTIVGVLIQEDGQYKVLVG
;
A
#
# COMPACT_ATOMS: atom_id res chain seq x y z
N MET A 1 -6.63 8.98 45.28
CA MET A 1 -7.00 10.11 44.39
C MET A 1 -6.34 9.99 43.03
N SER A 2 -5.01 10.09 42.89
CA SER A 2 -4.33 9.89 41.59
C SER A 2 -4.29 8.43 41.14
N GLU A 3 -4.15 7.50 42.08
CA GLU A 3 -4.03 6.06 41.82
C GLU A 3 -5.35 5.43 41.34
N ASP A 4 -6.49 5.79 41.95
CA ASP A 4 -7.83 5.39 41.49
C ASP A 4 -8.15 5.91 40.09
N THR A 5 -7.68 7.11 39.76
CA THR A 5 -7.89 7.72 38.44
C THR A 5 -7.08 6.99 37.37
N LEU A 6 -5.85 6.57 37.70
CA LEU A 6 -4.98 5.79 36.82
C LEU A 6 -5.56 4.41 36.52
N LEU A 7 -6.06 3.72 37.55
CA LEU A 7 -6.77 2.45 37.41
C LEU A 7 -8.00 2.60 36.51
N HIS A 8 -8.79 3.65 36.74
CA HIS A 8 -9.98 3.89 35.94
C HIS A 8 -9.66 4.20 34.46
N ILE A 9 -8.57 4.93 34.18
CA ILE A 9 -8.11 5.17 32.80
C ILE A 9 -7.65 3.85 32.15
N GLN A 10 -6.98 2.97 32.89
CA GLN A 10 -6.60 1.64 32.39
C GLN A 10 -7.83 0.80 32.03
N GLU A 11 -8.84 0.74 32.89
CA GLU A 11 -10.10 0.03 32.62
C GLU A 11 -10.81 0.59 31.38
N LEU A 12 -10.80 1.92 31.21
CA LEU A 12 -11.39 2.58 30.03
C LEU A 12 -10.63 2.22 28.75
N ILE A 13 -9.30 2.14 28.78
CA ILE A 13 -8.48 1.72 27.64
C ILE A 13 -8.76 0.25 27.29
N GLU A 14 -8.77 -0.64 28.27
CA GLU A 14 -9.06 -2.07 28.05
C GLU A 14 -10.46 -2.29 27.45
N SER A 15 -11.45 -1.54 27.93
CA SER A 15 -12.81 -1.55 27.40
C SER A 15 -12.88 -1.04 25.95
N ALA A 16 -12.18 0.04 25.65
CA ALA A 16 -12.09 0.59 24.29
C ALA A 16 -11.40 -0.39 23.32
N GLU A 17 -10.30 -1.02 23.73
CA GLU A 17 -9.60 -2.03 22.94
C GLU A 17 -10.48 -3.25 22.66
N SER A 18 -11.21 -3.72 23.68
CA SER A 18 -12.17 -4.82 23.54
C SER A 18 -13.26 -4.47 22.52
N SER A 19 -13.82 -3.26 22.62
CA SER A 19 -14.83 -2.75 21.71
C SER A 19 -14.31 -2.63 20.27
N LEU A 20 -13.06 -2.17 20.08
CA LEU A 20 -12.40 -2.11 18.78
C LEU A 20 -12.20 -3.51 18.19
N ARG A 21 -11.78 -4.49 18.98
CA ARG A 21 -11.67 -5.90 18.54
C ARG A 21 -13.01 -6.43 18.06
N THR A 22 -14.09 -6.17 18.79
CA THR A 22 -15.44 -6.57 18.39
C THR A 22 -15.87 -5.88 17.09
N ALA A 23 -15.66 -4.58 16.96
CA ALA A 23 -15.98 -3.83 15.74
C ALA A 23 -15.20 -4.37 14.53
N GLN A 24 -13.92 -4.69 14.70
CA GLN A 24 -13.09 -5.31 13.66
C GLN A 24 -13.59 -6.71 13.27
N ALA A 25 -14.02 -7.52 14.25
CA ALA A 25 -14.60 -8.84 13.98
C ALA A 25 -15.93 -8.75 13.22
N LEU A 26 -16.78 -7.78 13.59
CA LEU A 26 -18.03 -7.51 12.88
C LEU A 26 -17.78 -7.01 11.45
N LEU A 27 -16.84 -6.07 11.27
CA LEU A 27 -16.43 -5.61 9.94
C LEU A 27 -15.96 -6.78 9.08
N ARG A 28 -15.08 -7.65 9.62
CA ARG A 28 -14.64 -8.89 8.94
C ARG A 28 -15.81 -9.79 8.56
N SER A 29 -16.81 -9.93 9.43
CA SER A 29 -17.98 -10.78 9.16
C SER A 29 -18.90 -10.24 8.05
N ILE A 30 -19.04 -8.91 7.96
CA ILE A 30 -19.95 -8.25 7.02
C ILE A 30 -19.29 -8.10 5.65
N THR A 31 -18.00 -7.73 5.63
CA THR A 31 -17.28 -7.39 4.41
C THR A 31 -16.45 -8.57 3.87
N GLY A 32 -16.13 -9.55 4.71
CA GLY A 32 -15.16 -10.61 4.40
C GLY A 32 -13.70 -10.14 4.46
N VAL A 33 -13.46 -8.88 4.82
CA VAL A 33 -12.16 -8.22 4.66
C VAL A 33 -11.30 -8.44 5.88
N THR A 34 -10.22 -9.19 5.68
CA THR A 34 -9.22 -9.47 6.71
C THR A 34 -8.10 -8.43 6.75
N ASP A 35 -7.86 -7.73 5.63
CA ASP A 35 -6.77 -6.78 5.45
C ASP A 35 -7.22 -5.52 4.68
N THR A 36 -7.39 -4.43 5.43
CA THR A 36 -7.84 -3.12 4.92
C THR A 36 -6.83 -2.43 3.99
N SER A 37 -5.57 -2.89 3.98
CA SER A 37 -4.54 -2.34 3.08
C SER A 37 -4.70 -2.95 1.69
N LEU A 38 -4.79 -4.29 1.60
CA LEU A 38 -5.07 -5.05 0.38
C LEU A 38 -6.35 -4.56 -0.31
N GLU A 39 -7.41 -4.30 0.46
CA GLU A 39 -8.69 -3.87 -0.11
C GLU A 39 -8.63 -2.47 -0.74
N ARG A 40 -7.96 -1.50 -0.09
CA ARG A 40 -7.73 -0.17 -0.68
C ARG A 40 -6.92 -0.24 -1.97
N HIS A 41 -5.98 -1.17 -2.07
CA HIS A 41 -5.23 -1.40 -3.31
C HIS A 41 -6.11 -2.03 -4.40
N SER A 42 -6.97 -2.97 -4.03
CA SER A 42 -7.94 -3.62 -4.92
C SER A 42 -8.96 -2.64 -5.51
N GLU A 43 -9.57 -1.79 -4.68
CA GLU A 43 -10.52 -0.75 -5.12
C GLU A 43 -9.87 0.24 -6.09
N ARG A 44 -8.63 0.67 -5.80
CA ARG A 44 -7.87 1.57 -6.69
C ARG A 44 -7.52 0.92 -8.02
N ALA A 45 -7.21 -0.39 -8.03
CA ALA A 45 -6.97 -1.14 -9.25
C ALA A 45 -8.24 -1.19 -10.13
N GLY A 46 -9.41 -1.42 -9.54
CA GLY A 46 -10.68 -1.45 -10.28
C GLY A 46 -11.08 -0.12 -10.93
N ALA A 47 -10.61 1.01 -10.38
CA ALA A 47 -10.83 2.35 -10.95
C ALA A 47 -9.87 2.71 -12.09
N MET A 48 -8.80 1.94 -12.29
CA MET A 48 -7.84 2.13 -13.37
C MET A 48 -8.22 1.26 -14.56
N HIS A 49 -8.78 1.84 -15.61
CA HIS A 49 -8.97 1.17 -16.89
C HIS A 49 -8.23 1.94 -17.99
N VAL A 50 -7.12 1.39 -18.49
CA VAL A 50 -6.43 1.90 -19.69
C VAL A 50 -6.39 0.78 -20.74
N SER A 51 -7.31 0.85 -21.72
CA SER A 51 -7.39 -0.13 -22.80
C SER A 51 -6.09 -0.18 -23.62
N SER A 52 -5.41 -1.32 -23.62
CA SER A 52 -4.31 -1.57 -24.56
C SER A 52 -4.23 -3.04 -24.97
N SER A 53 -4.37 -3.26 -26.28
CA SER A 53 -4.33 -4.54 -26.98
C SER A 53 -2.89 -5.09 -27.03
N VAL A 54 -2.61 -6.09 -26.19
CA VAL A 54 -1.37 -6.89 -26.23
C VAL A 54 -1.79 -8.36 -26.16
N SER A 55 -1.16 -9.22 -26.97
CA SER A 55 -1.39 -10.68 -26.92
C SER A 55 -0.83 -11.24 -25.60
N GLY A 56 -1.65 -11.99 -24.86
CA GLY A 56 -1.34 -12.55 -23.54
C GLY A 56 -2.33 -12.11 -22.45
N LYS A 57 -2.22 -12.68 -21.24
CA LYS A 57 -3.06 -12.27 -20.10
C LYS A 57 -2.49 -10.99 -19.49
N VAL A 58 -3.30 -9.93 -19.52
CA VAL A 58 -2.98 -8.65 -18.91
C VAL A 58 -3.69 -8.52 -17.57
N VAL A 59 -2.96 -8.11 -16.55
CA VAL A 59 -3.47 -7.81 -15.21
C VAL A 59 -3.04 -6.40 -14.83
N GLU A 60 -3.96 -5.58 -14.38
CA GLU A 60 -3.69 -4.25 -13.83
C GLU A 60 -3.84 -4.28 -12.31
N GLY A 61 -3.02 -3.51 -11.61
CA GLY A 61 -2.96 -3.53 -10.16
C GLY A 61 -2.16 -2.39 -9.57
N ILE A 62 -2.09 -2.34 -8.24
CA ILE A 62 -1.37 -1.32 -7.47
C ILE A 62 -0.17 -1.94 -6.76
N PHE A 63 0.97 -1.25 -6.77
CA PHE A 63 2.16 -1.64 -6.02
C PHE A 63 1.98 -1.38 -4.51
N ASP A 64 2.18 -2.38 -3.67
CA ASP A 64 2.05 -2.30 -2.20
C ASP A 64 3.39 -2.09 -1.47
N GLY A 65 4.49 -1.92 -2.21
CA GLY A 65 5.86 -1.84 -1.68
C GLY A 65 6.69 -3.10 -1.92
N GLN A 66 6.06 -4.25 -2.21
CA GLN A 66 6.73 -5.51 -2.54
C GLN A 66 6.07 -6.28 -3.68
N ASN A 67 4.74 -6.27 -3.75
CA ASN A 67 3.90 -6.96 -4.71
C ASN A 67 3.04 -5.97 -5.49
N MET A 68 2.46 -6.45 -6.58
CA MET A 68 1.36 -5.82 -7.28
C MET A 68 0.07 -6.51 -6.86
N VAL A 69 -0.94 -5.75 -6.43
CA VAL A 69 -2.26 -6.25 -6.01
C VAL A 69 -3.28 -5.90 -7.09
N ASP A 70 -3.98 -6.88 -7.65
CA ASP A 70 -5.04 -6.64 -8.63
C ASP A 70 -6.40 -6.33 -7.98
N ALA A 71 -7.41 -6.02 -8.81
CA ALA A 71 -8.77 -5.68 -8.37
C ALA A 71 -9.55 -6.85 -7.72
N ASN A 72 -8.99 -8.07 -7.72
CA ASN A 72 -9.56 -9.21 -7.00
C ASN A 72 -8.79 -9.50 -5.69
N GLY A 73 -7.81 -8.65 -5.35
CA GLY A 73 -6.92 -8.85 -4.20
C GLY A 73 -5.82 -9.90 -4.44
N GLN A 74 -5.67 -10.41 -5.68
CA GLN A 74 -4.58 -11.34 -6.00
C GLN A 74 -3.27 -10.57 -6.05
N THR A 75 -2.26 -11.12 -5.35
CA THR A 75 -0.93 -10.53 -5.29
C THR A 75 0.03 -11.19 -6.27
N TYR A 76 0.92 -10.38 -6.85
CA TYR A 76 1.96 -10.79 -7.79
C TYR A 76 3.30 -10.19 -7.34
N PRO A 77 4.30 -11.00 -6.95
CA PRO A 77 5.58 -10.49 -6.45
C PRO A 77 6.32 -9.64 -7.48
N VAL A 78 6.73 -8.43 -7.10
CA VAL A 78 7.51 -7.56 -7.99
C VAL A 78 9.00 -7.73 -7.70
N PRO A 79 9.82 -8.02 -8.72
CA PRO A 79 11.27 -8.13 -8.52
C PRO A 79 11.87 -6.85 -7.92
N ALA A 80 12.65 -7.00 -6.84
CA ALA A 80 13.24 -5.87 -6.11
C ALA A 80 14.14 -4.98 -7.00
N ASN A 81 14.83 -5.58 -7.96
CA ASN A 81 15.65 -4.86 -8.94
C ASN A 81 14.81 -3.96 -9.86
N TYR A 82 13.63 -4.42 -10.29
CA TYR A 82 12.71 -3.64 -11.12
C TYR A 82 12.07 -2.52 -10.30
N ALA A 83 11.65 -2.79 -9.06
CA ALA A 83 11.09 -1.79 -8.16
C ALA A 83 12.07 -0.65 -7.89
N SER A 84 13.33 -0.98 -7.57
CA SER A 84 14.41 -0.01 -7.34
C SER A 84 14.74 0.80 -8.60
N LYS A 85 14.95 0.14 -9.75
CA LYS A 85 15.30 0.83 -11.01
C LYS A 85 14.20 1.73 -11.53
N SER A 86 12.94 1.35 -11.35
CA SER A 86 11.77 2.12 -11.78
C SER A 86 11.33 3.16 -10.75
N LYS A 87 12.00 3.23 -9.58
CA LYS A 87 11.65 4.12 -8.46
C LYS A 87 10.16 4.00 -8.09
N LEU A 88 9.70 2.76 -7.98
CA LEU A 88 8.34 2.47 -7.59
C LEU A 88 8.10 2.93 -6.15
N VAL A 89 6.92 3.49 -5.93
CA VAL A 89 6.41 3.90 -4.63
C VAL A 89 5.08 3.22 -4.42
N GLU A 90 4.79 2.84 -3.17
CA GLU A 90 3.49 2.30 -2.78
C GLU A 90 2.36 3.18 -3.32
N GLY A 91 1.37 2.55 -3.96
CA GLY A 91 0.28 3.24 -4.64
C GLY A 91 0.49 3.47 -6.13
N ASP A 92 1.69 3.21 -6.68
CA ASP A 92 1.91 3.27 -8.13
C ASP A 92 1.07 2.20 -8.85
N GLY A 93 0.38 2.61 -9.90
CA GLY A 93 -0.36 1.74 -10.79
C GLY A 93 0.56 1.00 -11.76
N MET A 94 0.33 -0.31 -11.85
CA MET A 94 1.16 -1.26 -12.58
C MET A 94 0.33 -2.09 -13.55
N LYS A 95 1.00 -2.52 -14.62
CA LYS A 95 0.52 -3.52 -15.58
C LYS A 95 1.46 -4.71 -15.55
N LEU A 96 0.91 -5.88 -15.31
CA LEU A 96 1.56 -7.17 -15.50
C LEU A 96 1.04 -7.79 -16.80
N THR A 97 1.95 -8.16 -17.68
CA THR A 97 1.65 -8.99 -18.85
C THR A 97 2.27 -10.36 -18.63
N ILE A 98 1.44 -11.40 -18.66
CA ILE A 98 1.87 -12.79 -18.62
C ILE A 98 1.90 -13.28 -20.07
N THR A 99 3.09 -13.58 -20.58
CA THR A 99 3.26 -14.09 -21.94
C THR A 99 2.76 -15.53 -22.05
N ASP A 100 2.58 -16.01 -23.28
CA ASP A 100 2.17 -17.41 -23.53
C ASP A 100 3.21 -18.44 -23.02
N GLU A 101 4.46 -18.00 -22.82
CA GLU A 101 5.55 -18.77 -22.20
C GLU A 101 5.53 -18.70 -20.65
N GLY A 102 4.56 -18.02 -20.05
CA GLY A 102 4.44 -17.84 -18.60
C GLY A 102 5.38 -16.78 -18.01
N LYS A 103 6.06 -15.97 -18.83
CA LYS A 103 6.96 -14.92 -18.34
C LYS A 103 6.17 -13.71 -17.85
N PHE A 104 6.57 -13.17 -16.70
CA PHE A 104 5.96 -11.99 -16.12
C PHE A 104 6.72 -10.73 -16.56
N ILE A 105 6.00 -9.80 -17.19
CA ILE A 105 6.52 -8.51 -17.64
C ILE A 105 5.76 -7.41 -16.91
N TYR A 106 6.45 -6.71 -16.01
CA TYR A 106 5.90 -5.59 -15.26
C TYR A 106 6.19 -4.27 -15.97
N LYS A 107 5.22 -3.36 -15.95
CA LYS A 107 5.34 -1.99 -16.42
C LYS A 107 4.62 -1.05 -15.46
N GLN A 108 5.25 0.06 -15.08
CA GLN A 108 4.53 1.15 -14.39
C GLN A 108 3.67 1.88 -15.42
N ILE A 109 2.38 2.05 -15.12
CA ILE A 109 1.43 2.71 -16.01
C ILE A 109 0.85 4.01 -15.42
N ALA A 110 0.85 4.16 -14.10
CA ALA A 110 0.42 5.38 -13.43
C ALA A 110 1.26 5.62 -12.17
N PRO A 111 2.08 6.69 -12.09
CA PRO A 111 2.72 7.04 -10.83
C PRO A 111 1.68 7.59 -9.85
N VAL A 112 1.79 7.23 -8.57
CA VAL A 112 0.99 7.85 -7.51
C VAL A 112 1.32 9.33 -7.39
N LYS A 113 0.36 10.14 -6.94
CA LYS A 113 0.60 11.57 -6.69
C LYS A 113 1.68 11.73 -5.62
N ARG A 114 2.82 12.30 -6.02
CA ARG A 114 3.97 12.55 -5.14
C ARG A 114 4.05 14.03 -4.80
N HIS A 115 4.30 14.36 -3.54
CA HIS A 115 4.72 15.70 -3.15
C HIS A 115 6.25 15.79 -3.26
N THR A 116 6.73 16.59 -4.22
CA THR A 116 8.16 16.86 -4.37
C THR A 116 8.43 18.22 -3.78
N ILE A 117 9.39 18.30 -2.85
CA ILE A 117 9.79 19.55 -2.22
C ILE A 117 11.30 19.71 -2.46
N VAL A 118 11.70 20.93 -2.83
CA VAL A 118 13.12 21.28 -2.97
C VAL A 118 13.61 21.74 -1.61
N GLY A 119 14.71 21.15 -1.15
CA GLY A 119 15.37 21.54 0.10
C GLY A 119 16.86 21.81 -0.12
N VAL A 120 17.45 22.56 0.81
CA VAL A 120 18.88 22.83 0.82
C VAL A 120 19.58 21.69 1.57
N LEU A 121 20.54 21.03 0.91
CA LEU A 121 21.37 20.02 1.56
C LEU A 121 22.36 20.73 2.49
N ILE A 122 22.30 20.41 3.79
CA ILE A 122 23.21 20.92 4.81
C ILE A 122 23.96 19.76 5.47
N GLN A 123 25.13 20.06 6.03
CA GLN A 123 25.89 19.13 6.84
C GLN A 123 25.96 19.66 8.26
N GLU A 124 25.46 18.88 9.22
CA GLU A 124 25.43 19.23 10.64
C GLU A 124 25.79 17.99 11.45
N ASP A 125 26.69 18.13 12.42
CA ASP A 125 27.21 17.02 13.24
C ASP A 125 27.74 15.82 12.43
N GLY A 126 28.30 16.08 11.25
CA GLY A 126 28.83 15.04 10.35
C GLY A 126 27.77 14.25 9.59
N GLN A 127 26.47 14.59 9.71
CA GLN A 127 25.38 13.99 8.96
C GLN A 127 24.82 14.95 7.90
N TYR A 128 24.46 14.40 6.74
CA TYR A 128 23.73 15.15 5.71
C TYR A 128 22.25 15.24 6.08
N LYS A 129 21.71 16.46 6.12
CA LYS A 129 20.29 16.73 6.35
C LYS A 129 19.75 17.58 5.18
N VAL A 130 18.46 17.43 4.86
CA VAL A 130 17.79 18.27 3.86
C VAL A 130 16.88 19.23 4.60
N LEU A 131 17.20 20.52 4.53
CA LEU A 131 16.39 21.58 5.11
C LEU A 131 15.31 21.98 4.11
N VAL A 132 14.05 21.75 4.48
CA VAL A 132 12.88 22.06 3.66
C VAL A 132 12.26 23.35 4.20
N GLY A 133 12.11 24.36 3.33
CA GLY A 133 11.51 25.65 3.67
C GLY A 133 9.99 25.66 3.63
#